data_AF-A0A2E5RDQ9-F1
#
_entry.id   AF-A0A2E5RDQ9-F1
#
_cell.length_a   1.000
_cell.length_b   1.000
_cell.length_c   1.000
_cell.angle_alpha   90.00
_cell.angle_beta   90.00
_cell.angle_gamma   90.00
#
_symmetry.space_group_name_H-M   'P 1'
#
loop_
_entity.id
_entity.type
_entity.pdbx_description
1 polymer ?
#
loop_
_entity_poly.entity_id
_entity_poly.type
_entity_poly.pdbx_seq_one_letter_code
_entity_poly.pdbx_strand_id
1 'polypeptide(L)'
;MKESGVQIELIGAGGIVSNIMALLLPALRNGEVAEKLGGITFNLHDADVVEERNLIHQRFTEKDIGISKVKALAERFDGIHSEIRVIGQEKNLRDSKPLANADIVLVAVDRPEPRRIVHSLVNTEWYDLRCGLDSCLVLTHTTHPDDVERLTTDHRPASCQPDEAMETGNVQFGFALAATFGANILMRSLMRRIDGKSIVPGAVCYSMRMGPQPVFLQTTSSVPIKEAPPKRPTTRWSDDEDDELLNQAKLGLPLERVAKHHDRSPGAIWHRLLRISGIRKFQDSEAGE
;
A
#
# COMPACT_ATOMS: atom_id res chain seq x y z
N MET A 1 6.80 16.97 -19.77
CA MET A 1 7.08 16.48 -18.40
C MET A 1 7.01 17.68 -17.48
N LYS A 2 6.38 17.58 -16.30
CA LYS A 2 6.50 18.65 -15.28
C LYS A 2 8.00 18.89 -15.04
N GLU A 3 8.45 20.13 -14.99
CA GLU A 3 9.84 20.49 -14.66
C GLU A 3 10.21 20.13 -13.21
N SER A 4 9.24 19.73 -12.40
CA SER A 4 9.40 19.27 -11.02
C SER A 4 9.21 17.76 -10.91
N GLY A 5 10.04 17.11 -10.08
CA GLY A 5 9.88 15.70 -9.70
C GLY A 5 8.54 15.35 -9.04
N VAL A 6 8.35 14.08 -8.71
CA VAL A 6 7.06 13.52 -8.25
C VAL A 6 6.67 14.08 -6.88
N GLN A 7 5.45 14.59 -6.77
CA GLN A 7 4.87 15.13 -5.54
C GLN A 7 3.92 14.12 -4.88
N ILE A 8 4.25 13.68 -3.67
CA ILE A 8 3.48 12.70 -2.90
C ILE A 8 2.98 13.34 -1.61
N GLU A 9 1.66 13.44 -1.46
CA GLU A 9 1.01 13.95 -0.25
C GLU A 9 0.62 12.79 0.66
N LEU A 10 1.14 12.77 1.89
CA LEU A 10 0.82 11.77 2.91
C LEU A 10 0.02 12.44 4.04
N ILE A 11 -1.27 12.09 4.14
CA ILE A 11 -2.20 12.69 5.10
C ILE A 11 -2.33 11.78 6.33
N GLY A 12 -1.87 12.30 7.47
CA GLY A 12 -1.65 11.58 8.73
C GLY A 12 -0.18 11.18 8.92
N ALA A 13 0.28 11.18 10.17
CA ALA A 13 1.64 10.78 10.57
C ALA A 13 1.63 9.68 11.65
N GLY A 14 0.50 8.97 11.79
CA GLY A 14 0.32 7.92 12.77
C GLY A 14 1.01 6.59 12.43
N GLY A 15 0.45 5.49 12.96
CA GLY A 15 1.02 4.15 12.83
C GLY A 15 1.20 3.69 11.39
N ILE A 16 0.27 3.99 10.48
CA ILE A 16 0.38 3.57 9.08
C ILE A 16 1.53 4.33 8.39
N VAL A 17 1.46 5.67 8.35
CA VAL A 17 2.42 6.49 7.57
C VAL A 17 3.84 6.41 8.11
N SER A 18 4.03 6.47 9.43
CA SER A 18 5.37 6.35 10.02
C SER A 18 6.04 5.00 9.70
N ASN A 19 5.27 3.92 9.59
CA ASN A 19 5.77 2.61 9.13
C ASN A 19 5.96 2.56 7.61
N ILE A 20 5.11 3.20 6.79
CA ILE A 20 5.33 3.34 5.35
C ILE A 20 6.69 3.99 5.09
N MET A 21 6.97 5.11 5.76
CA MET A 21 8.24 5.83 5.59
C MET A 21 9.45 4.97 5.98
N ALA A 22 9.33 4.23 7.09
CA ALA A 22 10.39 3.32 7.56
C ALA A 22 10.67 2.15 6.60
N LEU A 23 9.69 1.73 5.80
CA LEU A 23 9.86 0.69 4.78
C LEU A 23 10.32 1.27 3.43
N LEU A 24 9.66 2.34 2.97
CA LEU A 24 9.79 2.87 1.62
C LEU A 24 11.05 3.71 1.43
N LEU A 25 11.33 4.64 2.34
CA LEU A 25 12.42 5.61 2.13
C LEU A 25 13.81 4.93 2.12
N PRO A 26 14.12 3.96 3.01
CA PRO A 26 15.34 3.17 2.88
C PRO A 26 15.46 2.42 1.55
N ALA A 27 14.34 1.95 0.98
CA ALA A 27 14.34 1.25 -0.31
C ALA A 27 14.65 2.19 -1.50
N LEU A 28 14.46 3.50 -1.32
CA LEU A 28 14.76 4.52 -2.33
C LEU A 28 16.17 5.14 -2.16
N ARG A 29 16.94 4.70 -1.16
CA ARG A 29 18.23 5.32 -0.77
C ARG A 29 19.30 5.26 -1.86
N ASN A 30 19.22 4.32 -2.80
CA ASN A 30 20.17 4.21 -3.90
C ASN A 30 19.96 5.26 -5.00
N GLY A 31 18.94 6.12 -4.90
CA GLY A 31 18.74 7.25 -5.81
C GLY A 31 18.10 6.90 -7.16
N GLU A 32 18.33 5.70 -7.68
CA GLU A 32 17.92 5.26 -9.03
C GLU A 32 16.46 5.59 -9.41
N VAL A 33 15.51 5.36 -8.51
CA VAL A 33 14.10 5.64 -8.75
C VAL A 33 13.84 7.15 -8.74
N ALA A 34 14.43 7.87 -7.79
CA ALA A 34 14.24 9.31 -7.65
C ALA A 34 14.87 10.08 -8.81
N GLU A 35 16.09 9.73 -9.22
CA GLU A 35 16.79 10.36 -10.34
C GLU A 35 16.03 10.21 -11.67
N LYS A 36 15.51 9.01 -11.96
CA LYS A 36 14.70 8.76 -13.17
C LYS A 36 13.39 9.54 -13.19
N LEU A 37 12.91 9.97 -12.03
CA LEU A 37 11.68 10.72 -11.86
C LEU A 37 11.92 12.23 -11.71
N GLY A 38 13.18 12.69 -11.78
CA GLY A 38 13.53 14.11 -11.58
C GLY A 38 13.35 14.57 -10.13
N GLY A 39 13.49 13.66 -9.17
CA GLY A 39 13.29 13.85 -7.75
C GLY A 39 11.94 13.35 -7.24
N ILE A 40 11.85 13.14 -5.92
CA ILE A 40 10.62 12.77 -5.21
C ILE A 40 10.49 13.63 -3.96
N THR A 41 9.33 14.26 -3.77
CA THR A 41 9.01 15.02 -2.56
C THR A 41 7.83 14.38 -1.84
N PHE A 42 8.03 14.03 -0.58
CA PHE A 42 7.01 13.55 0.33
C PHE A 42 6.57 14.69 1.26
N ASN A 43 5.32 15.14 1.13
CA ASN A 43 4.71 16.15 1.98
C ASN A 43 3.82 15.47 3.02
N LEU A 44 4.19 15.58 4.31
CA LEU A 44 3.47 14.97 5.42
C LEU A 44 2.50 15.98 6.04
N HIS A 45 1.24 15.62 6.27
CA HIS A 45 0.24 16.50 6.89
C HIS A 45 -0.32 15.88 8.16
N ASP A 46 0.02 16.46 9.30
CA ASP A 46 -0.52 16.09 10.61
C ASP A 46 -0.27 17.24 11.59
N ALA A 47 -1.28 17.60 12.38
CA ALA A 47 -1.16 18.66 13.39
C ALA A 47 -0.78 18.14 14.78
N ASP A 48 -0.73 16.82 14.98
CA ASP A 48 -0.45 16.22 16.27
C ASP A 48 1.04 16.30 16.64
N VAL A 49 1.29 16.26 17.95
CA VAL A 49 2.61 16.03 18.53
C VAL A 49 2.78 14.57 18.91
N VAL A 50 4.03 14.14 19.04
CA VAL A 50 4.37 12.80 19.53
C VAL A 50 4.10 12.73 21.03
N GLU A 51 3.33 11.73 21.41
CA GLU A 51 3.06 11.37 22.80
C GLU A 51 3.73 10.04 23.15
N GLU A 52 3.96 9.78 24.43
CA GLU A 52 4.58 8.53 24.92
C GLU A 52 3.86 7.27 24.41
N ARG A 53 2.52 7.29 24.39
CA ARG A 53 1.71 6.16 23.86
C ARG A 53 1.96 5.87 22.37
N ASN A 54 2.50 6.83 21.61
CA ASN A 54 2.77 6.64 20.19
C ASN A 54 3.97 5.73 19.95
N LEU A 55 4.95 5.70 20.87
CA LEU A 55 6.21 4.97 20.69
C LEU A 55 6.03 3.47 20.49
N ILE A 56 4.92 2.92 21.00
CA ILE A 56 4.63 1.48 20.99
C ILE A 56 4.39 0.96 19.56
N HIS A 57 3.74 1.75 18.70
CA HIS A 57 3.25 1.27 17.39
C HIS A 57 3.62 2.21 16.23
N GLN A 58 3.87 3.49 16.51
CA GLN A 58 4.31 4.48 15.54
C GLN A 58 5.84 4.55 15.57
N ARG A 59 6.46 4.90 14.44
CA ARG A 59 7.93 4.96 14.36
C ARG A 59 8.43 6.28 14.93
N PHE A 60 8.30 6.47 16.23
CA PHE A 60 8.88 7.58 17.00
C PHE A 60 9.81 7.03 18.09
N THR A 61 10.61 7.90 18.69
CA THR A 61 11.52 7.58 19.79
C THR A 61 11.24 8.51 20.98
N GLU A 62 11.79 8.19 22.16
CA GLU A 62 11.63 9.02 23.37
C GLU A 62 12.07 10.48 23.16
N LYS A 63 13.08 10.71 22.30
CA LYS A 63 13.58 12.05 21.96
C LYS A 63 12.57 12.89 21.18
N ASP A 64 11.60 12.24 20.55
CA ASP A 64 10.60 12.92 19.72
C ASP A 64 9.38 13.38 20.55
N ILE A 65 9.24 12.97 21.81
CA ILE A 65 8.08 13.32 22.65
C ILE A 65 7.94 14.84 22.76
N GLY A 66 6.73 15.35 22.50
CA GLY A 66 6.41 16.78 22.49
C GLY A 66 6.76 17.51 21.20
N ILE A 67 7.47 16.86 20.27
CA ILE A 67 7.75 17.39 18.93
C ILE A 67 6.57 17.08 18.01
N SER A 68 6.32 17.94 17.02
CA SER A 68 5.36 17.62 15.95
C SER A 68 5.72 16.30 15.27
N LYS A 69 4.72 15.44 15.04
CA LYS A 69 4.91 14.14 14.38
C LYS A 69 5.54 14.30 12.99
N VAL A 70 5.06 15.26 12.20
CA VAL A 70 5.59 15.48 10.85
C VAL A 70 7.02 16.02 10.86
N LYS A 71 7.39 16.85 11.85
CA LYS A 71 8.77 17.32 12.01
C LYS A 71 9.70 16.17 12.40
N ALA A 72 9.31 15.37 13.39
CA ALA A 72 10.11 14.22 13.82
C ALA A 72 10.36 13.22 12.68
N LEU A 73 9.36 12.98 11.82
CA LEU A 73 9.53 12.14 10.62
C LEU A 73 10.39 12.82 9.54
N ALA A 74 10.18 14.11 9.29
CA ALA A 74 10.99 14.86 8.32
C ALA A 74 12.46 14.90 8.74
N GLU A 75 12.78 15.24 9.99
CA GLU A 75 14.15 15.25 10.51
C GLU A 75 14.85 13.90 10.39
N ARG A 76 14.09 12.80 10.52
CA ARG A 76 14.64 11.45 10.41
C ARG A 76 14.96 11.03 9.00
N PHE A 77 14.12 11.42 8.04
CA PHE A 77 14.14 10.81 6.70
C PHE A 77 14.46 11.79 5.57
N ASP A 78 14.36 13.10 5.78
CA ASP A 78 14.82 14.09 4.82
C ASP A 78 16.33 13.94 4.60
N GLY A 79 16.77 14.09 3.35
CA GLY A 79 18.18 13.91 3.00
C GLY A 79 18.68 12.47 3.03
N ILE A 80 17.78 11.46 3.06
CA ILE A 80 18.16 10.06 2.87
C ILE A 80 18.88 9.84 1.51
N HIS A 81 18.55 10.67 0.52
CA HIS A 81 19.22 10.83 -0.77
C HIS A 81 19.06 12.29 -1.22
N SER A 82 19.95 12.81 -2.08
CA SER A 82 19.89 14.22 -2.54
C SER A 82 18.61 14.54 -3.32
N GLU A 83 18.11 13.57 -4.07
CA GLU A 83 16.89 13.67 -4.91
C GLU A 83 15.59 13.36 -4.16
N ILE A 84 15.65 13.12 -2.85
CA ILE A 84 14.48 12.76 -2.04
C ILE A 84 14.31 13.77 -0.92
N ARG A 85 13.16 14.45 -0.92
CA ARG A 85 12.79 15.39 0.14
C ARG A 85 11.62 14.89 0.96
N VAL A 86 11.67 15.15 2.25
CA VAL A 86 10.56 14.91 3.19
C VAL A 86 10.26 16.21 3.91
N ILE A 87 9.04 16.71 3.74
CA ILE A 87 8.62 18.02 4.26
C ILE A 87 7.43 17.82 5.19
N GLY A 88 7.55 18.29 6.42
CA GLY A 88 6.46 18.25 7.39
C GLY A 88 5.57 19.50 7.34
N GLN A 89 4.26 19.30 7.25
CA GLN A 89 3.21 20.33 7.34
C GLN A 89 2.41 20.13 8.62
N GLU A 90 2.59 21.02 9.61
CA GLU A 90 1.98 20.94 10.95
C GLU A 90 0.50 21.38 10.95
N LYS A 91 -0.28 20.90 9.98
CA LYS A 91 -1.67 21.29 9.76
C LYS A 91 -2.50 20.08 9.36
N ASN A 92 -3.70 20.02 9.91
CA ASN A 92 -4.70 19.07 9.45
C ASN A 92 -5.22 19.48 8.07
N LEU A 93 -5.45 18.49 7.21
CA LEU A 93 -6.09 18.70 5.92
C LEU A 93 -7.55 19.13 6.13
N ARG A 94 -7.90 20.34 5.69
CA ARG A 94 -9.26 20.93 5.79
C ARG A 94 -9.90 21.25 4.45
N ASP A 95 -9.08 21.40 3.41
CA ASP A 95 -9.52 21.61 2.04
C ASP A 95 -8.51 20.94 1.07
N SER A 96 -8.83 20.93 -0.21
CA SER A 96 -8.01 20.29 -1.25
C SER A 96 -6.85 21.15 -1.74
N LYS A 97 -6.71 22.42 -1.31
CA LYS A 97 -5.69 23.33 -1.85
C LYS A 97 -4.26 22.81 -1.66
N PRO A 98 -3.87 22.21 -0.51
CA PRO A 98 -2.54 21.63 -0.36
C PRO A 98 -2.25 20.51 -1.36
N LEU A 99 -3.30 19.88 -1.91
CA LEU A 99 -3.19 18.72 -2.79
C LEU A 99 -3.18 19.10 -4.28
N ALA A 100 -3.28 20.39 -4.62
CA ALA A 100 -3.49 20.85 -6.00
C ALA A 100 -2.42 20.39 -7.00
N ASN A 101 -1.18 20.19 -6.53
CA ASN A 101 -0.05 19.78 -7.36
C ASN A 101 0.35 18.31 -7.18
N ALA A 102 -0.38 17.56 -6.36
CA ALA A 102 -0.06 16.18 -6.00
C ALA A 102 -0.15 15.27 -7.23
N ASP A 103 0.89 14.46 -7.44
CA ASP A 103 0.84 13.36 -8.41
C ASP A 103 0.25 12.10 -7.75
N ILE A 104 0.50 11.92 -6.45
CA ILE A 104 -0.04 10.83 -5.62
C ILE A 104 -0.50 11.40 -4.27
N VAL A 105 -1.67 10.96 -3.78
CA VAL A 105 -2.16 11.28 -2.44
C VAL A 105 -2.45 10.00 -1.66
N LEU A 106 -1.90 9.85 -0.46
CA LEU A 106 -2.20 8.74 0.43
C LEU A 106 -2.79 9.29 1.73
N VAL A 107 -3.98 8.85 2.10
CA VAL A 107 -4.65 9.22 3.35
C VAL A 107 -4.72 8.05 4.32
N ALA A 108 -4.31 8.29 5.56
CA ALA A 108 -4.32 7.31 6.64
C ALA A 108 -4.58 8.01 7.98
N VAL A 109 -5.75 8.64 8.08
CA VAL A 109 -6.23 9.37 9.27
C VAL A 109 -7.30 8.60 10.02
N ASP A 110 -7.69 9.07 11.20
CA ASP A 110 -8.74 8.52 12.06
C ASP A 110 -10.14 9.10 11.79
N ARG A 111 -10.27 10.07 10.87
CA ARG A 111 -11.51 10.83 10.61
C ARG A 111 -11.98 10.71 9.16
N PRO A 112 -13.30 10.73 8.92
CA PRO A 112 -13.84 10.63 7.56
C PRO A 112 -13.66 11.90 6.72
N GLU A 113 -13.65 13.10 7.32
CA GLU A 113 -13.56 14.39 6.59
C GLU A 113 -12.34 14.46 5.65
N PRO A 114 -11.08 14.25 6.11
CA PRO A 114 -9.92 14.28 5.20
C PRO A 114 -9.99 13.21 4.10
N ARG A 115 -10.55 12.03 4.41
CA ARG A 115 -10.71 10.95 3.42
C ARG A 115 -11.64 11.40 2.30
N ARG A 116 -12.77 12.05 2.62
CA ARG A 116 -13.70 12.58 1.61
C ARG A 116 -13.08 13.66 0.73
N ILE A 117 -12.25 14.53 1.28
CA ILE A 117 -11.49 15.50 0.49
C ILE A 117 -10.64 14.76 -0.54
N VAL A 118 -9.90 13.73 -0.13
CA VAL A 118 -9.05 12.92 -1.02
C VAL A 118 -9.89 12.15 -2.05
N HIS A 119 -11.00 11.53 -1.66
CA HIS A 119 -11.88 10.81 -2.58
C HIS A 119 -12.55 11.72 -3.62
N SER A 120 -12.69 13.02 -3.32
CA SER A 120 -13.26 14.01 -4.25
C SER A 120 -12.28 14.48 -5.33
N LEU A 121 -11.00 14.12 -5.24
CA LEU A 121 -9.99 14.52 -6.20
C LEU A 121 -10.25 13.85 -7.56
N VAL A 122 -10.25 14.68 -8.61
CA VAL A 122 -10.45 14.24 -9.99
C VAL A 122 -9.10 14.19 -10.70
N ASN A 123 -8.85 13.12 -11.47
CA ASN A 123 -7.59 12.90 -12.19
C ASN A 123 -6.33 12.83 -11.30
N THR A 124 -6.49 12.54 -10.00
CA THR A 124 -5.38 12.33 -9.06
C THR A 124 -5.34 10.88 -8.62
N GLU A 125 -4.15 10.29 -8.63
CA GLU A 125 -3.92 8.96 -8.07
C GLU A 125 -3.96 9.04 -6.55
N TRP A 126 -4.95 8.41 -5.92
CA TRP A 126 -5.08 8.40 -4.47
C TRP A 126 -5.26 7.00 -3.88
N TYR A 127 -4.90 6.89 -2.60
CA TYR A 127 -5.02 5.69 -1.77
C TYR A 127 -5.54 6.05 -0.38
N ASP A 128 -6.55 5.34 0.11
CA ASP A 128 -7.04 5.45 1.48
C ASP A 128 -6.74 4.15 2.23
N LEU A 129 -5.84 4.27 3.22
CA LEU A 129 -5.35 3.16 4.01
C LEU A 129 -5.92 3.24 5.41
N ARG A 130 -6.56 2.15 5.81
CA ARG A 130 -7.17 2.01 7.13
C ARG A 130 -6.75 0.69 7.74
N CYS A 131 -6.86 0.61 9.05
CA CYS A 131 -6.68 -0.63 9.76
C CYS A 131 -7.61 -0.71 10.97
N GLY A 132 -7.80 -1.93 11.42
CA GLY A 132 -8.46 -2.26 12.68
C GLY A 132 -8.04 -3.66 13.07
N LEU A 133 -7.68 -3.84 14.34
CA LEU A 133 -7.15 -5.11 14.84
C LEU A 133 -5.96 -5.60 13.98
N ASP A 134 -6.01 -6.83 13.52
CA ASP A 134 -5.02 -7.49 12.67
C ASP A 134 -5.30 -7.32 11.16
N SER A 135 -6.17 -6.37 10.81
CA SER A 135 -6.73 -6.23 9.47
C SER A 135 -6.48 -4.84 8.88
N CYS A 136 -6.47 -4.77 7.55
CA CYS A 136 -6.38 -3.52 6.79
C CYS A 136 -7.46 -3.42 5.71
N LEU A 137 -7.77 -2.18 5.35
CA LEU A 137 -8.56 -1.82 4.18
C LEU A 137 -7.76 -0.81 3.36
N VAL A 138 -7.68 -1.06 2.06
CA VAL A 138 -7.09 -0.17 1.07
C VAL A 138 -8.14 0.14 0.02
N LEU A 139 -8.48 1.41 -0.13
CA LEU A 139 -9.23 1.93 -1.26
C LEU A 139 -8.28 2.67 -2.20
N THR A 140 -8.60 2.73 -3.48
CA THR A 140 -7.81 3.40 -4.50
C THR A 140 -8.70 4.32 -5.33
N HIS A 141 -8.09 5.24 -6.08
CA HIS A 141 -8.79 6.06 -7.09
C HIS A 141 -9.55 5.28 -8.17
N THR A 142 -9.37 3.96 -8.24
CA THR A 142 -10.11 3.06 -9.15
C THR A 142 -11.17 2.22 -8.43
N THR A 143 -11.33 2.36 -7.11
CA THR A 143 -12.43 1.72 -6.37
C THR A 143 -13.76 2.30 -6.83
N HIS A 144 -14.77 1.44 -6.98
CA HIS A 144 -16.10 1.87 -7.41
C HIS A 144 -16.68 2.91 -6.42
N PRO A 145 -17.26 4.03 -6.89
CA PRO A 145 -17.80 5.08 -6.04
C PRO A 145 -18.77 4.57 -4.95
N ASP A 146 -19.66 3.64 -5.27
CA ASP A 146 -20.59 3.03 -4.31
C ASP A 146 -19.85 2.30 -3.17
N ASP A 147 -18.74 1.63 -3.47
CA ASP A 147 -17.91 0.99 -2.44
C ASP A 147 -17.15 2.04 -1.62
N VAL A 148 -16.68 3.13 -2.23
CA VAL A 148 -16.05 4.25 -1.51
C VAL A 148 -17.05 4.92 -0.56
N GLU A 149 -18.27 5.21 -1.01
CA GLU A 149 -19.32 5.82 -0.22
C GLU A 149 -19.73 4.92 0.94
N ARG A 150 -20.07 3.66 0.64
CA ARG A 150 -20.50 2.67 1.65
C ARG A 150 -19.44 2.40 2.70
N LEU A 151 -18.16 2.40 2.33
CA LEU A 151 -17.06 2.16 3.26
C LEU A 151 -16.60 3.44 3.98
N THR A 152 -17.05 4.64 3.57
CA THR A 152 -16.64 5.93 4.18
C THR A 152 -17.79 6.59 4.93
N THR A 153 -18.34 5.87 5.90
CA THR A 153 -19.42 6.35 6.76
C THR A 153 -18.94 7.42 7.74
N ASP A 154 -19.89 8.23 8.24
CA ASP A 154 -19.61 9.13 9.35
C ASP A 154 -19.34 8.33 10.63
N HIS A 155 -18.24 8.68 11.29
CA HIS A 155 -17.88 8.12 12.58
C HIS A 155 -17.04 9.13 13.38
N ARG A 156 -17.00 8.94 14.70
CA ARG A 156 -16.09 9.69 15.59
C ARG A 156 -14.64 9.28 15.30
N PRO A 157 -13.66 10.16 15.60
CA PRO A 157 -12.25 9.79 15.52
C PRO A 157 -12.01 8.47 16.25
N ALA A 158 -11.37 7.51 15.59
CA ALA A 158 -11.18 6.16 16.10
C ALA A 158 -9.71 5.74 15.99
N SER A 159 -9.16 5.24 17.10
CA SER A 159 -7.82 4.66 17.11
C SER A 159 -7.77 3.41 16.24
N CYS A 160 -6.61 3.19 15.61
CA CYS A 160 -6.32 1.93 14.93
C CYS A 160 -6.15 0.75 15.90
N GLN A 161 -5.97 1.03 17.19
CA GLN A 161 -5.79 0.05 18.25
C GLN A 161 -7.04 -0.05 19.12
N PRO A 162 -7.40 -1.24 19.63
CA PRO A 162 -8.41 -1.40 20.66
C PRO A 162 -8.14 -0.49 21.86
N ASP A 163 -9.21 -0.11 22.55
CA ASP A 163 -9.11 0.40 23.90
C ASP A 163 -8.35 -0.64 24.75
N GLU A 164 -7.48 -0.19 25.65
CA GLU A 164 -6.59 -1.02 26.50
C GLU A 164 -5.38 -1.68 25.80
N ALA A 165 -5.23 -1.58 24.47
CA ALA A 165 -4.14 -2.25 23.76
C ALA A 165 -2.75 -1.74 24.17
N MET A 166 -2.64 -0.47 24.56
CA MET A 166 -1.38 0.13 25.02
C MET A 166 -1.05 -0.33 26.44
N GLU A 167 -2.06 -0.31 27.30
CA GLU A 167 -1.97 -0.65 28.72
C GLU A 167 -1.67 -2.13 28.93
N THR A 168 -2.24 -3.00 28.10
CA THR A 168 -2.04 -4.46 28.13
C THR A 168 -0.84 -4.92 27.30
N GLY A 169 -0.28 -4.05 26.46
CA GLY A 169 0.74 -4.41 25.47
C GLY A 169 0.23 -5.28 24.32
N ASN A 170 -1.09 -5.54 24.24
CA ASN A 170 -1.70 -6.38 23.20
C ASN A 170 -1.93 -5.61 21.88
N VAL A 171 -0.86 -5.03 21.35
CA VAL A 171 -0.87 -4.23 20.12
C VAL A 171 -1.21 -5.11 18.93
N GLN A 172 -2.21 -4.69 18.14
CA GLN A 172 -2.65 -5.39 16.94
C GLN A 172 -1.99 -4.82 15.69
N PHE A 173 -1.49 -5.68 14.81
CA PHE A 173 -0.56 -5.29 13.74
C PHE A 173 -1.22 -4.85 12.42
N GLY A 174 -2.53 -4.59 12.40
CA GLY A 174 -3.23 -4.13 11.20
C GLY A 174 -2.65 -2.83 10.62
N PHE A 175 -2.12 -1.92 11.45
CA PHE A 175 -1.43 -0.71 10.98
C PHE A 175 -0.15 -1.03 10.19
N ALA A 176 0.60 -2.05 10.61
CA ALA A 176 1.82 -2.48 9.94
C ALA A 176 1.50 -3.23 8.63
N LEU A 177 0.40 -3.98 8.60
CA LEU A 177 -0.13 -4.58 7.39
C LEU A 177 -0.51 -3.51 6.36
N ALA A 178 -1.31 -2.52 6.78
CA ALA A 178 -1.70 -1.39 5.93
C ALA A 178 -0.45 -0.65 5.42
N ALA A 179 0.55 -0.44 6.28
CA ALA A 179 1.80 0.20 5.89
C ALA A 179 2.59 -0.60 4.85
N THR A 180 2.61 -1.94 4.96
CA THR A 180 3.24 -2.82 3.96
C THR A 180 2.57 -2.68 2.60
N PHE A 181 1.23 -2.70 2.56
CA PHE A 181 0.48 -2.45 1.32
C PHE A 181 0.79 -1.05 0.77
N GLY A 182 0.77 -0.01 1.61
CA GLY A 182 1.05 1.37 1.22
C GLY A 182 2.44 1.56 0.63
N ALA A 183 3.48 1.02 1.28
CA ALA A 183 4.85 1.09 0.80
C ALA A 183 5.01 0.40 -0.57
N ASN A 184 4.43 -0.79 -0.74
CA ASN A 184 4.45 -1.48 -2.03
C ASN A 184 3.66 -0.71 -3.10
N ILE A 185 2.46 -0.21 -2.78
CA ILE A 185 1.64 0.60 -3.70
C ILE A 185 2.41 1.83 -4.21
N LEU A 186 3.00 2.61 -3.30
CA LEU A 186 3.78 3.79 -3.67
C LEU A 186 4.98 3.40 -4.54
N MET A 187 5.74 2.36 -4.16
CA MET A 187 6.85 1.87 -4.99
C MET A 187 6.39 1.44 -6.38
N ARG A 188 5.28 0.68 -6.50
CA ARG A 188 4.76 0.25 -7.81
C ARG A 188 4.24 1.42 -8.63
N SER A 189 3.62 2.42 -8.01
CA SER A 189 3.20 3.64 -8.70
C SER A 189 4.40 4.40 -9.26
N LEU A 190 5.47 4.57 -8.46
CA LEU A 190 6.74 5.17 -8.91
C LEU A 190 7.35 4.38 -10.08
N MET A 191 7.43 3.06 -9.96
CA MET A 191 7.96 2.21 -11.03
C MET A 191 7.11 2.28 -12.30
N ARG A 192 5.79 2.34 -12.19
CA ARG A 192 4.87 2.51 -13.33
C ARG A 192 5.12 3.81 -14.08
N ARG A 193 5.52 4.88 -13.39
CA ARG A 193 5.89 6.16 -14.00
C ARG A 193 7.21 6.12 -14.75
N ILE A 194 8.08 5.17 -14.39
CA ILE A 194 9.36 4.93 -15.08
C ILE A 194 9.17 3.99 -16.28
N ASP A 195 8.47 2.88 -16.10
CA ASP A 195 8.44 1.77 -17.08
C ASP A 195 7.12 1.63 -17.85
N GLY A 196 6.05 2.32 -17.43
CA GLY A 196 4.72 2.26 -18.03
C GLY A 196 3.96 0.93 -17.86
N LYS A 197 4.54 -0.08 -17.22
CA LYS A 197 4.02 -1.47 -17.18
C LYS A 197 3.90 -2.08 -15.80
N SER A 198 4.54 -1.49 -14.79
CA SER A 198 4.44 -1.97 -13.41
C SER A 198 2.99 -1.92 -12.92
N ILE A 199 2.52 -3.05 -12.39
CA ILE A 199 1.15 -3.19 -11.89
C ILE A 199 1.07 -2.62 -10.48
N VAL A 200 0.17 -1.66 -10.28
CA VAL A 200 -0.13 -1.11 -8.96
C VAL A 200 -1.28 -1.90 -8.34
N PRO A 201 -1.13 -2.42 -7.11
CA PRO A 201 -2.20 -3.15 -6.44
C PRO A 201 -3.50 -2.33 -6.35
N GLY A 202 -4.63 -3.00 -6.59
CA GLY A 202 -5.96 -2.43 -6.46
C GLY A 202 -6.47 -2.42 -5.02
N ALA A 203 -7.78 -2.15 -4.87
CA ALA A 203 -8.45 -2.17 -3.58
C ALA A 203 -8.37 -3.54 -2.91
N VAL A 204 -8.14 -3.58 -1.61
CA VAL A 204 -8.01 -4.83 -0.85
C VAL A 204 -8.52 -4.65 0.58
N CYS A 205 -9.20 -5.67 1.10
CA CYS A 205 -9.42 -5.83 2.52
C CYS A 205 -8.79 -7.15 2.94
N TYR A 206 -7.92 -7.12 3.94
CA TYR A 206 -7.13 -8.28 4.32
C TYR A 206 -7.01 -8.36 5.85
N SER A 207 -7.22 -9.54 6.39
CA SER A 207 -6.96 -9.89 7.79
C SER A 207 -5.77 -10.83 7.85
N MET A 208 -4.83 -10.60 8.77
CA MET A 208 -3.73 -11.54 8.99
C MET A 208 -4.24 -12.94 9.36
N ARG A 209 -5.32 -13.01 10.15
CA ARG A 209 -5.94 -14.28 10.55
C ARG A 209 -6.81 -14.90 9.46
N MET A 210 -7.62 -14.10 8.78
CA MET A 210 -8.69 -14.61 7.91
C MET A 210 -8.37 -14.49 6.40
N GLY A 211 -7.25 -13.89 6.03
CA GLY A 211 -6.89 -13.62 4.64
C GLY A 211 -7.72 -12.51 3.99
N PRO A 212 -7.85 -12.49 2.64
CA PRO A 212 -8.65 -11.52 1.92
C PRO A 212 -10.13 -11.57 2.33
N GLN A 213 -10.74 -10.40 2.53
CA GLN A 213 -12.15 -10.26 2.91
C GLN A 213 -12.97 -9.72 1.74
N PRO A 214 -14.10 -10.36 1.39
CA PRO A 214 -14.93 -9.99 0.24
C PRO A 214 -15.85 -8.81 0.59
N VAL A 215 -15.26 -7.66 0.94
CA VAL A 215 -16.03 -6.49 1.38
C VAL A 215 -16.49 -5.61 0.23
N PHE A 216 -15.92 -5.76 -0.96
CA PHE A 216 -16.24 -4.96 -2.15
C PHE A 216 -17.38 -5.62 -2.91
N LEU A 217 -18.48 -4.88 -3.10
CA LEU A 217 -19.67 -5.39 -3.79
C LEU A 217 -19.56 -5.18 -5.30
N GLN A 218 -18.88 -4.10 -5.69
CA GLN A 218 -18.67 -3.73 -7.07
C GLN A 218 -17.17 -3.56 -7.27
N THR A 219 -16.49 -4.69 -7.33
CA THR A 219 -15.15 -4.70 -7.89
C THR A 219 -15.30 -4.42 -9.38
N THR A 220 -14.43 -3.58 -9.96
CA THR A 220 -14.36 -3.46 -11.41
C THR A 220 -13.97 -4.80 -12.06
N SER A 221 -13.56 -5.83 -11.29
CA SER A 221 -13.56 -7.26 -11.66
C SER A 221 -13.32 -8.16 -10.42
N SER A 222 -14.21 -9.12 -10.11
CA SER A 222 -13.94 -10.47 -9.53
C SER A 222 -15.16 -11.17 -8.89
N VAL A 223 -15.25 -12.50 -9.07
CA VAL A 223 -16.33 -13.42 -8.64
C VAL A 223 -15.76 -14.45 -7.61
N PRO A 224 -16.52 -14.93 -6.60
CA PRO A 224 -15.98 -15.79 -5.54
C PRO A 224 -15.88 -17.29 -5.92
N ILE A 225 -14.94 -17.99 -5.29
CA ILE A 225 -14.61 -19.42 -5.50
C ILE A 225 -15.03 -20.26 -4.28
N LYS A 226 -15.59 -21.44 -4.54
CA LYS A 226 -15.44 -22.65 -3.71
C LYS A 226 -14.76 -23.70 -4.57
N GLU A 227 -13.69 -24.36 -4.09
CA GLU A 227 -13.45 -25.79 -4.35
C GLU A 227 -12.18 -26.37 -3.68
N ALA A 228 -12.16 -27.71 -3.66
CA ALA A 228 -11.25 -28.65 -3.02
C ALA A 228 -9.83 -28.70 -3.66
N PRO A 229 -8.84 -29.37 -3.02
CA PRO A 229 -7.44 -29.26 -3.43
C PRO A 229 -7.11 -29.99 -4.75
N PRO A 230 -6.28 -29.40 -5.64
CA PRO A 230 -5.87 -30.01 -6.91
C PRO A 230 -4.75 -31.05 -6.75
N LYS A 231 -4.69 -31.99 -7.71
CA LYS A 231 -3.67 -33.05 -7.81
C LYS A 231 -2.32 -32.47 -8.29
N ARG A 232 -1.21 -33.12 -7.96
CA ARG A 232 0.14 -32.75 -8.42
C ARG A 232 0.38 -33.21 -9.88
N PRO A 233 0.65 -32.32 -10.84
CA PRO A 233 1.04 -32.71 -12.20
C PRO A 233 2.55 -32.93 -12.33
N THR A 234 2.95 -33.76 -13.30
CA THR A 234 4.33 -34.25 -13.50
C THR A 234 5.03 -33.68 -14.75
N THR A 235 4.39 -32.79 -15.51
CA THR A 235 4.91 -32.23 -16.78
C THR A 235 5.73 -30.95 -16.56
N ARG A 236 6.62 -30.59 -17.50
CA ARG A 236 7.34 -29.30 -17.48
C ARG A 236 6.49 -28.17 -18.11
N TRP A 237 6.75 -26.93 -17.71
CA TRP A 237 6.13 -25.72 -18.27
C TRP A 237 6.59 -25.44 -19.71
N SER A 238 5.67 -25.01 -20.56
CA SER A 238 5.88 -24.54 -21.93
C SER A 238 5.78 -23.01 -22.06
N ASP A 239 6.29 -22.47 -23.17
CA ASP A 239 6.24 -21.02 -23.45
C ASP A 239 4.78 -20.54 -23.68
N ASP A 240 3.93 -21.37 -24.29
CA ASP A 240 2.51 -21.07 -24.48
C ASP A 240 1.75 -21.00 -23.13
N GLU A 241 2.10 -21.87 -22.17
CA GLU A 241 1.56 -21.81 -20.81
C GLU A 241 2.00 -20.53 -20.09
N ASP A 242 3.21 -20.03 -20.34
CA ASP A 242 3.71 -18.79 -19.74
C ASP A 242 2.94 -17.56 -20.25
N ASP A 243 2.69 -17.49 -21.56
CA ASP A 243 1.89 -16.42 -22.16
C ASP A 243 0.45 -16.43 -21.62
N GLU A 244 -0.14 -17.61 -21.49
CA GLU A 244 -1.47 -17.77 -20.92
C GLU A 244 -1.49 -17.42 -19.43
N LEU A 245 -0.48 -17.80 -18.64
CA LEU A 245 -0.34 -17.40 -17.25
C LEU A 245 -0.26 -15.88 -17.08
N LEU A 246 0.53 -15.20 -17.91
CA LEU A 246 0.63 -13.74 -17.89
C LEU A 246 -0.70 -13.08 -18.25
N ASN A 247 -1.43 -13.64 -19.22
CA ASN A 247 -2.76 -13.16 -19.59
C ASN A 247 -3.77 -13.35 -18.45
N GLN A 248 -3.80 -14.53 -17.83
CA GLN A 248 -4.68 -14.85 -16.71
C GLN A 248 -4.37 -14.00 -15.47
N ALA A 249 -3.09 -13.71 -15.21
CA ALA A 249 -2.67 -12.79 -14.16
C ALA A 249 -3.11 -11.35 -14.43
N LYS A 250 -3.01 -10.87 -15.68
CA LYS A 250 -3.52 -9.54 -16.09
C LYS A 250 -5.04 -9.42 -15.88
N LEU A 251 -5.77 -10.51 -16.14
CA LEU A 251 -7.21 -10.59 -15.92
C LEU A 251 -7.60 -10.74 -14.44
N GLY A 252 -6.61 -10.78 -13.53
CA GLY A 252 -6.84 -10.90 -12.09
C GLY A 252 -7.50 -12.23 -11.71
N LEU A 253 -7.28 -13.29 -12.48
CA LEU A 253 -7.86 -14.58 -12.16
C LEU A 253 -7.25 -15.12 -10.86
N PRO A 254 -8.07 -15.66 -9.92
CA PRO A 254 -7.55 -16.25 -8.70
C PRO A 254 -6.58 -17.39 -8.99
N LEU A 255 -5.57 -17.52 -8.13
CA LEU A 255 -4.51 -18.51 -8.28
C LEU A 255 -5.06 -19.93 -8.38
N GLU A 256 -6.16 -20.22 -7.69
CA GLU A 256 -6.88 -21.48 -7.71
C GLU A 256 -7.54 -21.76 -9.07
N ARG A 257 -8.04 -20.72 -9.74
CA ARG A 257 -8.65 -20.83 -11.07
C ARG A 257 -7.58 -21.11 -12.11
N VAL A 258 -6.48 -20.39 -12.03
CA VAL A 258 -5.30 -20.57 -12.88
C VAL A 258 -4.70 -21.97 -12.66
N ALA A 259 -4.55 -22.38 -11.40
CA ALA A 259 -4.13 -23.71 -11.01
C ALA A 259 -5.01 -24.82 -11.60
N LYS A 260 -6.34 -24.68 -11.50
CA LYS A 260 -7.29 -25.64 -12.09
C LYS A 260 -7.20 -25.69 -13.62
N HIS A 261 -7.01 -24.53 -14.27
CA HIS A 261 -6.90 -24.46 -15.74
C HIS A 261 -5.65 -25.19 -16.25
N HIS A 262 -4.52 -25.02 -15.58
CA HIS A 262 -3.24 -25.63 -15.94
C HIS A 262 -3.04 -27.02 -15.31
N ASP A 263 -4.04 -27.56 -14.59
CA ASP A 263 -3.97 -28.80 -13.79
C ASP A 263 -2.78 -28.84 -12.81
N ARG A 264 -2.49 -27.71 -12.16
CA ARG A 264 -1.32 -27.49 -11.28
C ARG A 264 -1.72 -27.14 -9.86
N SER A 265 -0.75 -27.22 -8.95
CA SER A 265 -0.94 -26.64 -7.62
C SER A 265 -0.90 -25.11 -7.68
N PRO A 266 -1.64 -24.40 -6.81
CA PRO A 266 -1.53 -22.95 -6.68
C PRO A 266 -0.08 -22.50 -6.44
N GLY A 267 0.69 -23.25 -5.65
CA GLY A 267 2.11 -22.98 -5.42
C GLY A 267 2.95 -23.00 -6.70
N ALA A 268 2.74 -23.99 -7.59
CA ALA A 268 3.46 -24.10 -8.85
C ALA A 268 3.15 -22.92 -9.79
N ILE A 269 1.87 -22.52 -9.88
CA ILE A 269 1.45 -21.33 -10.64
C ILE A 269 2.10 -20.07 -10.08
N TRP A 270 2.07 -19.89 -8.76
CA TRP A 270 2.64 -18.73 -8.09
C TRP A 270 4.14 -18.60 -8.35
N HIS A 271 4.89 -19.68 -8.17
CA HIS A 271 6.33 -19.70 -8.42
C HIS A 271 6.66 -19.47 -9.89
N ARG A 272 5.85 -19.99 -10.82
CA ARG A 272 6.04 -19.74 -12.25
C ARG A 272 5.77 -18.28 -12.61
N LEU A 273 4.67 -17.70 -12.12
CA LEU A 273 4.32 -16.29 -12.32
C LEU A 273 5.41 -15.34 -11.80
N LEU A 274 5.96 -15.60 -10.61
CA LEU A 274 7.08 -14.82 -10.06
C LEU A 274 8.33 -14.85 -10.95
N ARG A 275 8.58 -15.97 -11.62
CA ARG A 275 9.72 -16.15 -12.52
C ARG A 275 9.49 -15.44 -13.85
N ILE A 276 8.35 -15.65 -14.51
CA ILE A 276 8.08 -15.11 -15.85
C ILE A 276 7.76 -13.60 -15.82
N SER A 277 7.27 -13.08 -14.69
CA SER A 277 7.12 -11.63 -14.47
C SER A 277 8.46 -10.91 -14.20
N GLY A 278 9.57 -11.64 -14.15
CA GLY A 278 10.92 -11.09 -13.93
C GLY A 278 11.20 -10.69 -12.47
N ILE A 279 10.33 -11.06 -11.53
CA ILE A 279 10.49 -10.76 -10.09
C ILE A 279 11.55 -11.68 -9.45
N ARG A 280 11.82 -12.86 -10.03
CA ARG A 280 12.88 -13.79 -9.61
C ARG A 280 13.75 -14.17 -10.81
N LYS A 281 15.05 -13.83 -10.80
CA LYS A 281 16.00 -14.29 -11.84
C LYS A 281 16.24 -15.80 -11.76
N PHE A 282 16.55 -16.41 -12.91
CA PHE A 282 16.92 -17.82 -13.05
C PHE A 282 17.98 -18.21 -12.01
N GLN A 283 17.60 -19.07 -11.06
CA GLN A 283 18.54 -19.98 -10.44
C GLN A 283 18.28 -21.36 -11.06
N ASP A 284 19.33 -21.91 -11.68
CA ASP A 284 19.35 -23.24 -12.26
C ASP A 284 19.33 -24.30 -11.17
N SER A 285 18.12 -24.63 -10.72
CA SER A 285 17.71 -25.87 -10.03
C SER A 285 16.31 -25.56 -9.47
N GLU A 286 15.26 -26.35 -9.66
CA GLU A 286 15.21 -27.79 -9.50
C GLU A 286 14.16 -28.40 -10.43
N ALA A 287 14.45 -29.61 -10.86
CA ALA A 287 13.46 -30.46 -11.50
C ALA A 287 12.36 -30.82 -10.47
N GLY A 288 11.10 -30.65 -10.87
CA GLY A 288 9.96 -31.33 -10.26
C GLY A 288 9.43 -30.69 -8.97
N GLU A 289 8.48 -29.77 -9.14
CA GLU A 289 7.28 -29.66 -8.27
C GLU A 289 6.04 -29.40 -9.12
#